data_AF-A0A8R1ECJ7-F1
#
_entry.id   AF-A0A8R1ECJ7-F1
#
_cell.length_a   1.000
_cell.length_b   1.000
_cell.length_c   1.000
_cell.angle_alpha   90.00
_cell.angle_beta   90.00
_cell.angle_gamma   90.00
#
_symmetry.space_group_name_H-M   'P 1'
#
loop_
_entity.id
_entity.type
_entity.pdbx_description
1 polymer ?
#
loop_
_entity_poly.entity_id
_entity_poly.type
_entity_poly.pdbx_seq_one_letter_code
_entity_poly.pdbx_strand_id
1 'polypeptide(L)' 'FMDAQMRGSKAPERPLQPYMRFSRKMWARVRVENPEAQIWDIGKIIGRMWAETSDSERSNFQMEYEMEKVDD' A
#
# COMPACT_ATOMS: atom_id res chain seq x y z
N PHE A 1 18.82 10.02 -1.85
CA PHE A 1 18.45 10.63 -0.56
C PHE A 1 16.98 10.38 -0.28
N MET A 2 16.67 9.26 0.37
CA MET A 2 15.46 9.12 1.18
C MET A 2 15.88 8.29 2.38
N ASP A 3 16.28 9.04 3.41
CA ASP A 3 16.62 8.55 4.73
C ASP A 3 15.32 8.04 5.38
N ALA A 4 14.96 6.79 5.09
CA ALA A 4 13.97 6.08 5.87
C ALA A 4 14.66 5.58 7.14
N GLN A 5 14.98 6.53 8.01
CA GLN A 5 15.30 6.23 9.38
C GLN A 5 14.06 5.63 10.05
N MET A 6 13.96 4.29 9.99
CA MET A 6 13.18 3.46 10.91
C MET A 6 13.76 3.65 12.31
N ARG A 7 13.41 4.78 12.93
CA ARG A 7 13.53 4.97 14.37
C ARG A 7 12.36 4.21 15.00
N GLY A 8 12.72 3.19 15.77
CA GLY A 8 11.79 2.29 16.43
C GLY A 8 10.76 3.00 17.29
N SER A 9 9.59 2.40 17.38
CA SER A 9 8.65 2.59 18.47
C SER A 9 7.73 1.37 18.46
N LYS A 10 7.62 0.70 19.61
CA LYS A 10 6.59 -0.29 19.92
C LYS A 10 5.22 0.40 19.96
N ALA A 11 4.77 0.94 18.83
CA ALA A 11 3.37 1.25 18.64
C ALA A 11 2.67 -0.07 18.31
N PRO A 12 1.43 -0.30 18.78
CA PRO A 12 0.64 -1.40 18.24
C PRO A 12 0.71 -1.28 16.72
N GLU A 13 0.97 -2.39 16.04
CA GLU A 13 1.07 -2.43 14.58
C GLU A 13 -0.19 -1.82 14.02
N ARG A 14 -0.18 -0.49 13.79
CA ARG A 14 -1.34 0.20 13.26
C ARG A 14 -1.68 -0.57 11.99
N PRO A 15 -2.94 -1.00 11.83
CA PRO A 15 -3.30 -1.80 10.68
C PRO A 15 -2.77 -1.10 9.43
N LEU A 16 -2.18 -1.86 8.51
CA LEU A 16 -1.67 -1.23 7.31
C LEU A 16 -2.86 -0.68 6.53
N GLN A 17 -2.83 0.63 6.26
CA GLN A 17 -3.85 1.31 5.46
C GLN A 17 -4.16 0.53 4.18
N PRO A 18 -5.42 0.52 3.71
CA PRO A 18 -5.88 -0.22 2.52
C PRO A 18 -4.94 -0.01 1.32
N TYR A 19 -4.60 1.26 1.08
CA TYR A 19 -3.69 1.69 0.04
C TYR A 19 -2.24 1.25 0.28
N MET A 20 -1.75 1.22 1.53
CA MET A 20 -0.40 0.75 1.86
C MET A 20 -0.22 -0.75 1.60
N ARG A 21 -1.23 -1.58 1.91
CA ARG A 21 -1.21 -3.01 1.59
C ARG A 21 -1.21 -3.23 0.07
N PHE A 22 -2.14 -2.58 -0.62
CA PHE A 22 -2.27 -2.68 -2.07
C PHE A 22 -1.01 -2.20 -2.77
N SER A 23 -0.50 -1.02 -2.40
CA SER A 23 0.70 -0.44 -3.00
C SER A 23 1.93 -1.31 -2.78
N ARG A 24 2.18 -1.88 -1.60
CA ARG A 24 3.35 -2.77 -1.42
C ARG A 24 3.28 -4.02 -2.29
N LYS A 25 2.10 -4.64 -2.40
CA LYS A 25 1.88 -5.84 -3.23
C LYS A 25 2.05 -5.52 -4.71
N MET A 26 1.43 -4.44 -5.18
CA MET A 26 1.53 -3.99 -6.56
C MET A 26 2.93 -3.45 -6.88
N TRP A 27 3.62 -2.83 -5.93
CA TRP A 27 4.99 -2.37 -6.12
C TRP A 27 5.95 -3.53 -6.36
N ALA A 28 5.86 -4.59 -5.56
CA ALA A 28 6.66 -5.79 -5.76
C ALA A 28 6.37 -6.40 -7.14
N ARG A 29 5.09 -6.49 -7.51
CA ARG A 29 4.65 -7.02 -8.80
C ARG A 29 5.12 -6.18 -9.99
N VAL A 30 4.81 -4.88 -10.02
CA VAL A 30 5.16 -3.95 -11.10
C VAL A 30 6.67 -3.83 -11.24
N ARG A 31 7.42 -3.87 -10.14
CA ARG A 31 8.89 -3.88 -10.17
C ARG A 31 9.46 -5.18 -10.74
N VAL A 32 8.82 -6.32 -10.52
CA VAL A 32 9.22 -7.60 -11.12
C VAL A 32 8.85 -7.64 -12.60
N GLU A 33 7.66 -7.15 -12.98
CA GLU A 33 7.22 -7.05 -14.37
C GLU A 33 7.98 -5.97 -15.16
N ASN A 34 8.42 -4.90 -14.48
CA ASN A 34 9.14 -3.77 -15.06
C ASN A 34 10.35 -3.43 -14.17
N PRO A 35 11.42 -4.25 -14.20
CA PRO A 35 12.62 -4.00 -13.39
C PRO A 35 13.36 -2.72 -13.81
N GLU A 36 13.11 -2.24 -15.03
CA GLU A 36 13.65 -0.99 -15.58
C GLU A 36 12.73 0.22 -15.35
N ALA A 37 11.49 0.00 -14.89
CA ALA A 37 10.59 1.11 -14.59
C ALA A 37 11.10 1.90 -13.39
N GLN A 38 11.02 3.23 -13.51
CA GLN A 38 11.44 4.11 -12.45
C GLN A 38 10.47 4.02 -11.27
N ILE A 39 10.99 4.28 -10.06
CA ILE A 39 10.20 4.33 -8.82
C ILE A 39 8.96 5.24 -8.95
N TRP A 40 9.11 6.38 -9.63
CA TRP A 40 8.01 7.34 -9.84
C TRP A 40 7.00 6.87 -10.88
N ASP A 41 7.40 6.06 -11.87
CA ASP A 41 6.48 5.41 -12.80
C ASP A 41 5.70 4.29 -12.12
N ILE A 42 6.37 3.47 -11.32
CA ILE A 42 5.75 2.43 -10.50
C ILE A 42 4.68 3.03 -9.58
N GLY A 43 5.00 4.14 -8.90
CA GLY A 43 4.04 4.87 -8.06
C GLY A 43 2.81 5.36 -8.83
N LYS A 44 3.00 5.91 -10.05
CA LYS A 44 1.89 6.34 -10.92
C LYS A 44 1.02 5.17 -11.37
N ILE A 45 1.62 4.03 -11.69
CA ILE A 45 0.93 2.81 -12.12
C ILE A 45 0.07 2.27 -10.98
N ILE A 46 0.62 2.18 -9.76
CA ILE A 46 -0.10 1.72 -8.57
C ILE A 46 -1.25 2.66 -8.21
N GLY A 47 -1.01 3.97 -8.26
CA GLY A 47 -2.04 4.97 -7.98
C GLY A 47 -3.21 4.88 -8.96
N ARG A 48 -2.93 4.64 -10.25
CA ARG A 48 -3.96 4.36 -11.25
C ARG A 48 -4.68 3.04 -10.98
N MET A 49 -3.96 1.95 -10.73
CA MET A 49 -4.58 0.68 -10.38
C MET A 49 -5.51 0.80 -9.17
N TRP A 50 -5.12 1.57 -8.14
CA TRP A 50 -5.98 1.84 -6.99
C TRP A 50 -7.20 2.69 -7.35
N ALA A 51 -7.05 3.68 -8.23
CA ALA A 51 -8.16 4.49 -8.74
C ALA A 51 -9.08 3.71 -9.70
N GLU A 52 -8.56 2.67 -10.37
CA GLU A 52 -9.31 1.75 -11.22
C GLU A 52 -9.96 0.61 -10.41
N THR A 53 -9.40 0.24 -9.26
CA THR A 53 -10.06 -0.65 -8.29
C THR A 53 -11.43 -0.08 -7.97
N SER A 54 -12.47 -0.89 -8.09
CA SER A 54 -13.84 -0.43 -7.88
C SER A 54 -14.03 0.05 -6.44
N ASP A 55 -14.94 1.01 -6.24
CA ASP A 55 -15.28 1.51 -4.90
C ASP A 55 -15.68 0.37 -3.94
N SER A 56 -16.29 -0.70 -4.47
CA SER A 56 -16.61 -1.90 -3.68
C SER A 56 -15.38 -2.67 -3.19
N GLU A 57 -14.33 -2.81 -4.00
CA GLU A 57 -13.07 -3.44 -3.56
C GLU A 57 -12.30 -2.51 -2.61
N ARG A 58 -12.24 -1.21 -2.92
CA ARG A 58 -11.64 -0.23 -2.00
C ARG A 58 -12.36 -0.22 -0.66
N SER A 59 -13.69 -0.29 -0.67
CA SER A 59 -14.52 -0.36 0.53
C SER A 59 -14.32 -1.67 1.28
N ASN A 60 -14.14 -2.82 0.61
CA ASN A 60 -13.73 -4.06 1.27
C ASN A 60 -12.38 -3.92 1.97
N PHE A 61 -11.35 -3.37 1.29
CA PHE A 61 -10.06 -3.13 1.93
C PHE A 61 -10.15 -2.11 3.08
N GLN A 62 -11.01 -1.09 2.95
CA GLN A 62 -11.29 -0.09 3.97
C GLN A 62 -11.97 -0.72 5.19
N MET A 63 -12.96 -1.58 4.97
CA MET A 63 -13.72 -2.26 6.02
C MET A 63 -12.85 -3.32 6.74
N GLU A 64 -12.01 -4.04 5.99
CA GLU A 64 -11.03 -4.98 6.55
C GLU A 64 -9.98 -4.22 7.39
N TYR A 65 -9.51 -3.06 6.90
CA TYR A 65 -8.64 -2.17 7.67
C TYR A 65 -9.33 -1.63 8.95
N GLU A 66 -10.60 -1.24 8.87
CA GLU A 66 -11.36 -0.75 10.02
C GLU A 66 -11.63 -1.86 11.05
N MET A 67 -11.94 -3.08 10.60
CA MET A 67 -12.10 -4.24 11.48
C MET A 67 -10.78 -4.62 12.15
N GLU A 68 -9.67 -4.65 11.41
CA GLU A 68 -8.35 -4.95 11.96
C GLU A 68 -7.87 -3.84 12.93
N LYS A 69 -8.38 -2.61 12.79
CA LYS A 69 -8.13 -1.49 13.72
C LYS A 69 -8.92 -1.57 15.02
N VAL A 70 -9.99 -2.36 15.05
CA VAL A 70 -10.93 -2.43 16.19
C VAL A 70 -10.53 -3.51 17.20
N ASP A 71 -9.64 -4.44 16.83
CA ASP A 71 -9.20 -5.54 17.69
C ASP A 71 -7.94 -5.25 18.55
N ASP A 72 -7.44 -4.00 18.54
CA ASP A 72 -6.34 -3.52 19.42
C ASP A 72 -6.82 -2.50 20.47
#